data_AF-U1YGW4-F1
#
_entry.id   AF-U1YGW4-F1
#
_cell.length_a   1.000
_cell.length_b   1.000
_cell.length_c   1.000
_cell.angle_alpha   90.00
_cell.angle_beta   90.00
_cell.angle_gamma   90.00
#
_symmetry.space_group_name_H-M   'P 1'
#
loop_
_entity.id
_entity.type
_entity.pdbx_description
1 polymer ?
#
loop_
_entity_poly.entity_id
_entity_poly.type
_entity_poly.pdbx_seq_one_letter_code
_entity_poly.pdbx_strand_id
1 'polypeptide(L)'
;MNKKKANTSTQKTPVPAKPSHTLAALLADVEASGAYPLPPEEREWVDAPAVGRELLVEDLQSAEAIHAYLAHAEATGDVAYIEHAREIAGQAKIRYRIK
;
A
#
# COMPACT_ATOMS: atom_id res chain seq x y z
N MET A 1 29.90 34.58 -54.37
CA MET A 1 29.58 33.15 -54.24
C MET A 1 28.84 32.97 -52.91
N ASN A 2 27.52 33.24 -52.90
CA ASN A 2 26.77 33.47 -51.66
C ASN A 2 25.97 32.22 -51.32
N LYS A 3 26.51 31.38 -50.42
CA LYS A 3 25.80 30.21 -49.92
C LYS A 3 24.74 30.64 -48.91
N LYS A 4 23.49 30.68 -49.35
CA LYS A 4 22.30 30.61 -48.48
C LYS A 4 22.39 29.33 -47.64
N LYS A 5 22.28 29.45 -46.32
CA LYS A 5 21.80 28.35 -45.47
C LYS A 5 20.55 28.84 -44.74
N ALA A 6 19.41 28.53 -45.33
CA ALA A 6 18.19 28.31 -44.56
C ALA A 6 18.43 27.06 -43.72
N ASN A 7 18.10 27.07 -42.44
CA ASN A 7 16.75 26.73 -42.03
C ASN A 7 16.69 26.89 -40.51
N THR A 8 15.81 27.79 -40.08
CA THR A 8 15.27 27.89 -38.74
C THR A 8 14.96 26.49 -38.20
N SER A 9 15.77 26.04 -37.24
CA SER A 9 15.43 24.87 -36.43
C SER A 9 14.21 25.26 -35.63
N THR A 10 13.04 24.90 -36.15
CA THR A 10 11.76 24.96 -35.47
C THR A 10 11.93 24.19 -34.16
N GLN A 11 12.18 24.92 -33.07
CA GLN A 11 11.95 24.44 -31.72
C GLN A 11 10.47 24.07 -31.66
N LYS A 12 10.17 22.80 -31.93
CA LYS A 12 8.91 22.20 -31.54
C LYS A 12 8.92 22.25 -30.02
N THR A 13 8.17 23.19 -29.46
CA THR A 13 7.66 23.11 -28.08
C THR A 13 7.23 21.67 -27.83
N PRO A 14 7.72 20.99 -26.78
CA PRO A 14 7.24 19.66 -26.46
C PRO A 14 5.79 19.82 -26.01
N VAL A 15 4.86 19.56 -26.92
CA VAL A 15 3.50 19.22 -26.54
C VAL A 15 3.61 18.04 -25.58
N PRO A 16 3.05 18.10 -24.36
CA PRO A 16 3.11 16.96 -23.46
C PRO A 16 2.47 15.79 -24.20
N ALA A 17 3.27 14.75 -24.45
CA ALA A 17 2.80 13.55 -25.09
C ALA A 17 1.59 13.04 -24.30
N LYS A 18 0.52 12.66 -24.99
CA LYS A 18 -0.68 12.10 -24.35
C LYS A 18 -0.21 10.96 -23.43
N PRO A 19 -0.51 10.99 -22.12
CA PRO A 19 -0.02 9.99 -21.19
C PRO A 19 -0.45 8.61 -21.69
N SER A 20 0.53 7.75 -21.88
CA SER A 20 0.27 6.37 -22.26
C SER A 20 -0.18 5.64 -21.00
N HIS A 21 -1.47 5.34 -20.88
CA HIS A 21 -2.03 4.61 -19.73
C HIS A 21 -1.73 3.10 -19.79
N THR A 22 -0.59 2.72 -20.34
CA THR A 22 -0.12 1.33 -20.27
C THR A 22 0.58 1.14 -18.93
N LEU A 23 0.39 -0.02 -18.29
CA LEU A 23 0.99 -0.32 -17.00
C LEU A 23 2.50 -0.06 -16.99
N ALA A 24 3.21 -0.47 -18.04
CA ALA A 24 4.64 -0.30 -18.18
C ALA A 24 5.06 1.19 -18.24
N ALA A 25 4.31 2.03 -18.95
CA ALA A 25 4.61 3.46 -19.01
C ALA A 25 4.31 4.16 -17.67
N LEU A 26 3.25 3.77 -16.98
CA LEU A 26 2.93 4.28 -15.64
C LEU A 26 3.98 3.88 -14.60
N LEU A 27 4.47 2.64 -14.64
CA LEU A 27 5.55 2.18 -13.76
C LEU A 27 6.86 2.92 -14.01
N ALA A 28 7.25 3.09 -15.28
CA ALA A 28 8.47 3.82 -15.63
C ALA A 28 8.41 5.30 -15.20
N ASP A 29 7.23 5.93 -15.29
CA ASP A 29 7.01 7.31 -14.82
C ASP A 29 7.13 7.40 -13.28
N VAL A 30 6.57 6.44 -12.55
CA VAL A 30 6.71 6.36 -11.09
C VAL A 30 8.16 6.14 -10.67
N GLU A 31 8.88 5.21 -11.31
CA GLU A 31 10.30 4.97 -11.04
C GLU A 31 11.15 6.22 -11.33
N ALA A 32 10.88 6.91 -12.45
CA ALA A 32 11.57 8.14 -12.82
C ALA A 32 11.24 9.32 -11.89
N SER A 33 10.03 9.37 -11.33
CA SER A 33 9.61 10.43 -10.41
C SER A 33 10.39 10.41 -9.08
N GLY A 34 10.91 9.25 -8.69
CA GLY A 34 11.58 9.07 -7.40
C GLY A 34 10.67 9.35 -6.20
N ALA A 35 9.35 9.39 -6.40
CA ALA A 35 8.36 9.75 -5.39
C ALA A 35 8.21 8.71 -4.27
N TYR A 36 8.86 7.54 -4.38
CA TYR A 36 8.83 6.48 -3.40
C TYR A 36 10.22 6.12 -2.86
N PRO A 37 10.35 5.83 -1.55
CA PRO A 37 9.27 5.81 -0.57
C PRO A 37 8.80 7.23 -0.20
N LEU A 38 7.49 7.36 0.02
CA LEU A 38 6.88 8.64 0.45
C LEU A 38 7.50 9.09 1.79
N PRO A 39 7.60 10.41 2.02
CA PRO A 39 8.05 10.93 3.31
C PRO A 39 7.05 10.55 4.43
N PRO A 40 7.50 10.42 5.70
CA PRO A 40 6.65 9.98 6.81
C PRO A 40 5.35 10.78 6.96
N GLU A 41 5.38 12.08 6.68
CA GLU A 41 4.24 12.98 6.78
C GLU A 41 3.15 12.66 5.74
N GLU A 42 3.53 12.20 4.55
CA GLU A 42 2.60 11.79 3.49
C GLU A 42 2.18 10.33 3.64
N ARG A 43 2.84 9.59 4.53
CA ARG A 43 2.53 8.20 4.85
C ARG A 43 1.56 8.04 6.01
N GLU A 44 1.00 9.11 6.57
CA GLU A 44 0.08 9.02 7.72
C GLU A 44 -1.05 7.98 7.49
N TRP A 45 -1.63 7.92 6.29
CA TRP A 45 -2.69 6.95 5.95
C TRP A 45 -2.17 5.53 5.65
N VAL A 46 -0.93 5.42 5.18
CA VAL A 46 -0.27 4.14 4.87
C VAL A 46 0.22 3.47 6.15
N ASP A 47 0.80 4.26 7.05
CA ASP A 47 1.29 3.84 8.36
C ASP A 47 0.21 3.96 9.45
N ALA A 48 -1.01 4.36 9.08
CA ALA A 48 -2.14 4.46 10.00
C ALA A 48 -2.37 3.11 10.69
N PRO A 49 -2.55 3.10 12.03
CA PRO A 49 -2.76 1.88 12.78
C PRO A 49 -3.98 1.12 12.24
N ALA A 50 -3.98 -0.20 12.38
CA ALA A 50 -5.05 -1.06 11.87
C ALA A 50 -6.42 -0.89 12.59
N VAL A 51 -6.60 0.18 13.38
CA VAL A 51 -7.85 0.50 14.07
C VAL A 51 -9.00 0.61 13.05
N GLY A 52 -10.03 -0.22 13.23
CA GLY A 52 -11.19 -0.28 12.33
C GLY A 52 -10.99 -1.11 11.07
N ARG A 53 -9.84 -1.78 10.90
CA ARG A 53 -9.63 -2.81 9.89
C ARG A 53 -9.90 -4.18 10.51
N GLU A 54 -10.54 -5.08 9.78
CA GLU A 54 -10.66 -6.49 10.19
C GLU A 54 -9.24 -7.07 10.34
N LEU A 55 -8.94 -7.63 11.51
CA LEU A 55 -7.63 -8.22 11.78
C LEU A 55 -7.51 -9.55 11.04
N LEU A 56 -6.44 -9.70 10.27
CA LEU A 56 -6.14 -10.92 9.54
C LEU A 56 -5.23 -11.84 10.34
N VAL A 57 -5.11 -13.08 9.88
CA VAL A 57 -4.16 -14.04 10.45
C VAL A 57 -2.74 -13.45 10.46
N GLU A 58 -2.37 -12.74 9.39
CA GLU A 58 -1.06 -12.12 9.20
C GLU A 58 -0.66 -11.11 10.29
N ASP A 59 -1.65 -10.50 10.95
CA ASP A 59 -1.45 -9.48 11.97
C ASP A 59 -1.24 -10.09 13.38
N LEU A 60 -1.52 -11.39 13.56
CA LEU A 60 -1.52 -12.09 14.84
C LEU A 60 -0.26 -12.97 15.04
N GLN A 61 0.91 -12.36 14.90
CA GLN A 61 2.20 -13.08 14.90
C GLN A 61 2.75 -13.43 16.29
N SER A 62 2.07 -12.99 17.36
CA SER A 62 2.49 -13.21 18.75
C SER A 62 1.32 -13.64 19.63
N ALA A 63 1.64 -14.33 20.74
CA ALA A 63 0.64 -14.73 21.72
C ALA A 63 -0.05 -13.51 22.36
N GLU A 64 0.69 -12.42 22.58
CA GLU A 64 0.15 -11.17 23.11
C GLU A 64 -0.88 -10.55 22.15
N ALA A 65 -0.57 -10.49 20.85
CA ALA A 65 -1.50 -9.97 19.84
C ALA A 65 -2.79 -10.81 19.78
N ILE A 66 -2.66 -12.14 19.86
CA ILE A 66 -3.80 -13.05 19.91
C ILE A 66 -4.66 -12.79 21.16
N HIS A 67 -4.03 -12.64 22.32
CA HIS A 67 -4.75 -12.37 23.57
C HIS A 67 -5.45 -11.01 23.55
N ALA A 68 -4.78 -9.97 23.06
CA ALA A 68 -5.36 -8.63 22.93
C ALA A 68 -6.57 -8.64 21.98
N TYR A 69 -6.48 -9.36 20.86
CA TYR A 69 -7.58 -9.50 19.90
C TYR A 69 -8.79 -10.22 20.49
N LEU A 70 -8.57 -11.36 21.16
CA LEU A 70 -9.66 -12.10 21.81
C LEU A 70 -10.31 -11.28 22.94
N ALA A 71 -9.51 -10.59 23.76
CA ALA A 71 -10.04 -9.72 24.81
C ALA A 71 -10.86 -8.55 24.25
N HIS A 72 -10.42 -7.96 23.13
CA HIS A 72 -11.18 -6.93 22.43
C HIS A 72 -12.51 -7.50 21.90
N ALA A 73 -12.50 -8.68 21.28
CA ALA A 73 -13.71 -9.33 20.80
C ALA A 73 -14.70 -9.63 21.94
N GLU A 74 -14.23 -10.19 23.05
CA GLU A 74 -15.05 -10.46 24.23
C GLU A 74 -15.67 -9.18 24.82
N ALA A 75 -14.90 -8.07 24.85
CA ALA A 75 -15.38 -6.79 25.34
C ALA A 75 -16.53 -6.19 24.48
N THR A 76 -16.66 -6.58 23.21
CA THR A 76 -17.77 -6.14 22.36
C THR A 76 -19.11 -6.79 22.74
N GLY A 77 -19.08 -7.99 23.33
CA GLY A 77 -20.29 -8.80 23.55
C GLY A 77 -20.96 -9.35 22.28
N ASP A 78 -20.38 -9.12 21.10
CA ASP A 78 -20.90 -9.64 19.84
C ASP A 78 -20.44 -11.10 19.64
N VAL A 79 -21.41 -12.02 19.72
CA VAL A 79 -21.15 -13.47 19.59
C VAL A 79 -20.57 -13.83 18.23
N ALA A 80 -21.03 -13.20 17.15
CA ALA A 80 -20.53 -13.50 15.81
C ALA A 80 -19.06 -13.05 15.67
N TYR A 81 -18.74 -11.89 16.23
CA TYR A 81 -17.37 -11.39 16.24
C TYR A 81 -16.44 -12.22 17.14
N ILE A 82 -16.91 -12.66 18.30
CA ILE A 82 -16.14 -13.53 19.21
C ILE A 82 -15.79 -14.86 18.54
N GLU A 83 -16.73 -15.49 17.85
CA GLU A 83 -16.49 -16.75 17.15
C GLU A 83 -15.53 -16.54 15.97
N HIS A 84 -15.71 -15.47 15.19
CA HIS A 84 -14.77 -15.13 14.12
C HIS A 84 -13.36 -14.87 14.65
N ALA A 85 -13.23 -14.15 15.77
CA ALA A 85 -11.95 -13.86 16.40
C ALA A 85 -11.24 -15.15 16.87
N ARG A 86 -12.00 -16.12 17.40
CA ARG A 86 -11.48 -17.45 17.79
C ARG A 86 -10.99 -18.25 16.60
N GLU A 87 -11.70 -18.21 15.48
CA GLU A 87 -11.29 -18.87 14.24
C GLU A 87 -9.95 -18.31 13.74
N ILE A 88 -9.86 -16.99 13.58
CA ILE A 88 -8.65 -16.31 13.11
C ILE A 88 -7.48 -16.55 14.07
N ALA A 89 -7.71 -16.50 15.39
CA ALA A 89 -6.71 -16.83 16.40
C ALA A 89 -6.22 -18.28 16.29
N GLY A 90 -7.11 -19.24 16.03
CA GLY A 90 -6.74 -20.64 15.82
C GLY A 90 -5.85 -20.83 14.59
N GLN A 91 -6.20 -20.17 13.48
CA GLN A 91 -5.39 -20.18 12.26
C GLN A 91 -4.01 -19.55 12.48
N ALA A 92 -3.94 -18.42 13.19
CA ALA A 92 -2.68 -17.76 13.53
C ALA A 92 -1.77 -18.64 14.39
N LYS A 93 -2.33 -19.31 15.42
CA LYS A 93 -1.56 -20.26 16.25
C LYS A 93 -0.94 -21.37 15.42
N ILE A 94 -1.70 -21.95 14.48
CA ILE A 94 -1.21 -23.00 13.59
C ILE A 94 -0.10 -22.45 12.68
N ARG A 95 -0.34 -21.31 12.03
CA ARG A 95 0.57 -20.70 11.05
C ARG A 95 1.90 -20.29 11.68
N TYR A 96 1.87 -19.64 12.84
CA TYR A 96 3.05 -19.11 13.51
C TYR A 96 3.60 -20.04 14.61
N ARG A 97 3.03 -21.23 14.77
CA ARG A 97 3.41 -22.24 15.78
C ARG A 97 3.43 -21.67 17.20
N ILE A 98 2.45 -20.83 17.51
CA ILE A 98 2.25 -20.23 18.83
C ILE A 98 1.53 -21.26 19.70
N LYS A 99 2.07 -21.51 20.90
CA LYS A 99 1.55 -22.51 21.85
C LYS A 99 0.45 -21.94 22.73
#